data_AF-A0A7W7ID70-F1
#
_entry.id   AF-A0A7W7ID70-F1
#
_cell.length_a   1.000
_cell.length_b   1.000
_cell.length_c   1.000
_cell.angle_alpha   90.00
_cell.angle_beta   90.00
_cell.angle_gamma   90.00
#
_symmetry.space_group_name_H-M   'P 1'
#
loop_
_entity.id
_entity.type
_entity.pdbx_description
1 polymer ?
#
loop_
_entity_poly.entity_id
_entity_poly.type
_entity_poly.pdbx_seq_one_letter_code
_entity_poly.pdbx_strand_id
1 'polypeptide(L)'
;MVNTVGSRQKRPHPRTAIPNLFLAGDYVRTSVGLATMEGANESGRAAVNALLDAAGSPAERAQIWPLYQPPELDGLKEIDPHRYRTGRPNLLDTM
;
A
#
# COMPACT_ATOMS: atom_id res chain seq x y z
N MET A 1 -12.49 -3.50 -10.96
CA MET A 1 -11.11 -3.62 -10.44
C MET A 1 -10.77 -2.36 -9.66
N VAL A 2 -10.29 -2.46 -8.41
CA VAL A 2 -9.96 -1.27 -7.59
C VAL A 2 -8.61 -0.66 -7.99
N ASN A 3 -7.72 -1.44 -8.62
CA ASN A 3 -6.36 -1.03 -8.94
C ASN A 3 -6.18 -0.48 -10.36
N THR A 4 -7.07 0.41 -10.80
CA THR A 4 -6.88 1.15 -12.05
C THR A 4 -5.84 2.27 -11.87
N VAL A 5 -5.16 2.67 -12.94
CA VAL A 5 -4.19 3.77 -12.92
C VAL A 5 -4.80 5.02 -12.25
N GLY A 6 -4.09 5.57 -11.28
CA GLY A 6 -4.51 6.77 -10.53
C GLY A 6 -5.54 6.53 -9.42
N SER A 7 -6.12 5.34 -9.26
CA SER A 7 -7.16 5.09 -8.24
C SER A 7 -6.64 5.18 -6.80
N ARG A 8 -5.35 4.89 -6.58
CA ARG A 8 -4.70 4.91 -5.25
C ARG A 8 -4.86 6.26 -4.55
N GLN A 9 -4.82 7.36 -5.30
CA GLN A 9 -4.99 8.71 -4.76
C GLN A 9 -6.40 8.97 -4.22
N LYS A 10 -7.40 8.23 -4.70
CA LYS A 10 -8.81 8.33 -4.30
C LYS A 10 -9.17 7.38 -3.16
N ARG A 11 -8.29 6.44 -2.80
CA ARG A 11 -8.52 5.48 -1.71
C ARG A 11 -8.58 6.20 -0.36
N PRO A 12 -9.64 6.00 0.45
CA PRO A 12 -9.75 6.62 1.78
C PRO A 12 -8.72 6.08 2.76
N HIS A 13 -8.53 6.82 3.84
CA HIS A 13 -7.83 6.34 5.03
C HIS A 13 -8.77 5.48 5.91
N PRO A 14 -8.23 4.64 6.81
CA PRO A 14 -9.04 3.79 7.69
C PRO A 14 -9.96 4.59 8.63
N ARG A 15 -9.50 5.75 9.13
CA ARG A 15 -10.31 6.69 9.92
C ARG A 15 -11.15 7.57 9.00
N THR A 16 -12.43 7.68 9.29
CA THR A 16 -13.35 8.57 8.57
C THR A 16 -13.67 9.84 9.37
N ALA A 17 -14.43 10.75 8.78
CA ALA A 17 -14.97 11.91 9.49
C ALA A 17 -16.11 11.54 10.46
N ILE A 18 -16.73 10.36 10.29
CA ILE A 18 -17.77 9.86 11.19
C ILE A 18 -17.05 9.13 12.34
N PRO A 19 -17.14 9.62 13.60
CA PRO A 19 -16.23 9.20 14.68
C PRO A 19 -16.25 7.70 15.01
N ASN A 20 -17.34 7.01 14.72
CA ASN A 20 -17.56 5.59 14.99
C ASN A 20 -17.63 4.72 13.71
N LEU A 21 -17.21 5.25 12.55
CA LEU A 21 -17.12 4.50 11.30
C LEU A 21 -15.66 4.40 10.85
N PHE A 22 -15.19 3.16 10.70
CA PHE A 22 -13.83 2.82 10.25
C PHE A 22 -13.89 1.94 9.02
N LEU A 23 -12.93 2.10 8.11
CA LEU A 23 -12.90 1.40 6.84
C LEU A 23 -11.74 0.41 6.79
N ALA A 24 -12.01 -0.78 6.27
CA ALA A 24 -11.03 -1.80 5.94
C ALA A 24 -11.38 -2.44 4.57
N GLY A 25 -10.37 -3.01 3.91
CA GLY A 25 -10.45 -3.65 2.60
C GLY A 25 -9.47 -3.06 1.57
N ASP A 26 -9.38 -3.68 0.40
CA ASP A 26 -8.45 -3.29 -0.68
C ASP A 26 -8.64 -1.84 -1.18
N TYR A 27 -9.86 -1.31 -1.09
CA TYR A 27 -10.11 0.08 -1.46
C TYR A 27 -9.56 1.09 -0.45
N VAL A 28 -9.13 0.66 0.74
CA VAL A 28 -8.49 1.51 1.76
C VAL A 28 -7.01 1.67 1.43
N ARG A 29 -6.45 2.84 1.74
CA ARG A 29 -5.04 3.15 1.47
C ARG A 29 -4.11 2.38 2.41
N THR A 30 -3.30 1.51 1.83
CA THR A 30 -2.26 0.70 2.49
C THR A 30 -0.87 0.92 1.87
N SER A 31 0.16 0.42 2.54
CA SER A 31 1.55 0.42 2.07
C SER A 31 1.73 -0.48 0.83
N VAL A 32 1.04 -1.63 0.80
CA VAL A 32 1.09 -2.59 -0.31
C VAL A 32 0.50 -1.98 -1.59
N GLY A 33 -0.62 -1.26 -1.50
CA GLY A 33 -1.19 -0.53 -2.62
C GLY A 33 -1.70 -1.39 -3.79
N LEU A 34 -1.83 -2.70 -3.59
CA LEU A 34 -2.31 -3.70 -4.56
C LEU A 34 -3.40 -4.57 -3.91
N ALA A 35 -4.26 -5.14 -4.74
CA ALA A 35 -5.29 -6.09 -4.33
C ALA A 35 -4.65 -7.42 -3.90
N THR A 36 -4.26 -7.51 -2.63
CA THR A 36 -3.68 -8.72 -2.04
C THR A 36 -4.28 -9.02 -0.66
N MET A 37 -4.11 -10.26 -0.19
CA MET A 37 -4.56 -10.66 1.15
C MET A 37 -3.80 -9.90 2.25
N GLU A 38 -2.52 -9.60 2.01
CA GLU A 38 -1.66 -8.82 2.89
C GLU A 38 -2.15 -7.37 3.00
N GLY A 39 -2.55 -6.76 1.87
CA GLY A 39 -3.16 -5.44 1.85
C GLY A 39 -4.49 -5.41 2.63
N ALA A 40 -5.34 -6.43 2.46
CA ALA A 40 -6.57 -6.56 3.25
C ALA A 40 -6.28 -6.67 4.75
N ASN A 41 -5.31 -7.50 5.14
CA ASN A 41 -4.88 -7.64 6.52
C ASN A 41 -4.26 -6.36 7.11
N GLU A 42 -3.40 -5.65 6.36
CA GLU A 42 -2.85 -4.34 6.75
C GLU A 42 -3.99 -3.33 7.01
N SER A 43 -4.99 -3.28 6.12
CA SER A 43 -6.12 -2.36 6.26
C SER A 43 -6.96 -2.63 7.52
N GLY A 44 -7.14 -3.91 7.89
CA GLY A 44 -7.85 -4.30 9.10
C GLY A 44 -7.10 -3.85 10.36
N ARG A 45 -5.77 -4.06 10.38
CA ARG A 45 -4.90 -3.60 11.48
C ARG A 45 -4.96 -2.08 11.63
N ALA A 46 -4.91 -1.35 10.51
CA ALA A 46 -5.00 0.11 10.52
C ALA A 46 -6.39 0.62 10.97
N ALA A 47 -7.48 -0.07 10.61
CA ALA A 47 -8.83 0.25 11.08
C ALA A 47 -8.98 0.02 12.59
N VAL A 48 -8.44 -1.08 13.12
CA VAL A 48 -8.41 -1.35 14.57
C VAL A 48 -7.62 -0.29 15.31
N ASN A 49 -6.44 0.12 14.80
CA ASN A 49 -5.66 1.18 15.43
C ASN A 49 -6.43 2.51 15.46
N ALA A 50 -7.11 2.87 14.36
CA ALA A 50 -7.95 4.05 14.31
C ALA A 50 -9.12 3.99 15.32
N LEU A 51 -9.71 2.80 15.51
CA LEU A 51 -10.74 2.54 16.52
C LEU A 51 -10.18 2.73 17.95
N LEU A 52 -9.01 2.14 18.25
CA LEU A 52 -8.37 2.28 19.55
C LEU A 52 -8.04 3.73 19.87
N ASP A 53 -7.55 4.50 18.88
CA ASP A 53 -7.28 5.93 19.03
C ASP A 53 -8.57 6.72 19.27
N ALA A 54 -9.65 6.43 18.53
CA ALA A 54 -10.94 7.09 18.71
C ALA A 54 -11.59 6.77 20.07
N ALA A 55 -11.39 5.57 20.59
CA ALA A 55 -11.89 5.13 21.89
C ALA A 55 -11.02 5.59 23.07
N GLY A 56 -9.87 6.23 22.82
CA GLY A 56 -8.90 6.55 23.89
C GLY A 56 -8.36 5.30 24.58
N SER A 57 -8.31 4.16 23.87
CA SER A 57 -7.97 2.88 24.46
C SER A 57 -6.46 2.73 24.71
N PRO A 58 -6.05 2.24 25.89
CA PRO A 58 -4.65 1.96 26.20
C PRO A 58 -4.16 0.62 25.61
N ALA A 59 -5.02 -0.14 24.91
CA ALA A 59 -4.62 -1.41 24.33
C ALA A 59 -3.48 -1.26 23.31
N GLU A 60 -2.63 -2.28 23.20
CA GLU A 60 -1.53 -2.29 22.25
C GLU A 60 -2.05 -2.13 20.81
N ARG A 61 -1.32 -1.35 20.00
CA ARG A 61 -1.65 -1.15 18.60
C ARG A 61 -1.29 -2.40 17.80
N ALA A 62 -2.16 -2.79 16.89
CA ALA A 62 -1.84 -3.82 15.91
C ALA A 62 -0.69 -3.33 15.04
N GLN A 63 0.46 -4.00 15.12
CA GLN A 63 1.65 -3.63 14.35
C GLN A 63 1.32 -3.57 12.85
N ILE A 64 1.92 -2.62 12.14
CA ILE A 64 1.84 -2.51 10.68
C ILE A 64 3.23 -2.79 10.11
N TRP A 65 3.28 -3.68 9.12
CA TRP A 65 4.50 -4.01 8.40
C TRP A 65 4.39 -3.38 7.01
N PRO A 66 5.17 -2.33 6.71
CA PRO A 66 5.16 -1.76 5.37
C PRO A 66 5.72 -2.76 4.36
N LEU A 67 5.26 -2.67 3.11
CA LEU A 67 5.79 -3.48 2.02
C LEU A 67 7.31 -3.29 1.92
N TYR A 68 8.06 -4.38 2.12
CA TYR A 68 9.51 -4.38 1.91
C TYR A 68 9.82 -4.15 0.44
N GLN A 69 10.63 -3.12 0.18
CA GLN A 69 11.18 -2.84 -1.13
C GLN A 69 12.69 -3.09 -1.06
N PRO A 70 13.20 -4.14 -1.72
CA PRO A 70 14.63 -4.46 -1.66
C PRO A 70 15.44 -3.34 -2.31
N PRO A 71 16.31 -2.64 -1.55
CA PRO A 71 17.11 -1.53 -2.08
C PRO A 71 18.19 -2.00 -3.07
N GLU A 72 18.61 -3.27 -2.98
CA GLU A 72 19.60 -3.86 -3.89
C GLU A 72 19.10 -3.88 -5.34
N LEU A 73 17.78 -3.79 -5.55
CA LEU A 73 17.16 -3.74 -6.88
C LEU A 73 16.90 -2.32 -7.38
N ASP A 74 17.13 -1.27 -6.60
CA ASP A 74 16.74 0.09 -6.98
C ASP A 74 17.47 0.57 -8.24
N GLY A 75 18.76 0.24 -8.39
CA GLY A 75 19.49 0.54 -9.63
C GLY A 75 18.89 -0.13 -10.87
N LEU A 76 18.38 -1.37 -10.75
CA LEU A 76 17.69 -2.06 -11.85
C LEU A 76 16.36 -1.40 -12.18
N LYS A 77 15.58 -0.98 -11.16
CA LYS A 77 14.32 -0.26 -11.33
C LYS A 77 14.50 1.10 -12.02
N GLU A 78 15.62 1.78 -11.79
CA GLU A 78 15.94 3.06 -12.42
C GLU A 78 16.36 2.93 -13.89
N ILE A 79 17.11 1.87 -14.22
CA ILE A 79 17.60 1.61 -15.59
C ILE A 79 16.46 1.22 -16.53
N ASP A 80 15.49 0.44 -16.06
CA ASP A 80 14.38 -0.07 -16.86
C ASP A 80 13.59 1.04 -17.62
N PRO A 81 13.06 2.09 -16.96
CA PRO A 81 12.33 3.14 -17.66
C PRO A 81 13.22 3.95 -18.62
N HIS A 82 14.53 4.03 -18.39
CA HIS A 82 15.46 4.68 -19.32
C HIS A 82 15.65 3.84 -20.59
N ARG A 83 15.84 2.52 -20.47
CA ARG A 83 15.92 1.61 -21.60
C ARG A 83 14.62 1.58 -22.41
N TYR A 84 13.48 1.50 -21.72
CA TYR A 84 12.16 1.55 -22.34
C TYR A 84 11.97 2.83 -23.18
N ARG A 85 12.25 4.01 -22.60
CA ARG A 85 12.13 5.30 -23.31
C ARG A 85 13.08 5.44 -24.50
N THR A 86 14.17 4.69 -24.55
CA THR A 86 15.15 4.72 -25.63
C THR A 86 14.97 3.57 -26.64
N GLY A 87 13.90 2.79 -26.53
CA GLY A 87 13.61 1.68 -27.45
C GLY A 87 14.58 0.50 -27.33
N ARG A 88 15.32 0.41 -26.22
CA ARG A 88 16.27 -0.69 -25.96
C ARG A 88 15.53 -1.85 -25.27
N PRO A 89 15.92 -3.11 -25.52
CA PRO A 89 15.37 -4.27 -24.80
C PRO A 89 15.64 -4.19 -23.29
N ASN A 90 14.85 -4.90 -22.49
CA ASN A 90 15.11 -5.04 -21.05
C ASN A 90 16.49 -5.68 -20.82
N LEU A 91 17.14 -5.37 -19.69
CA LEU A 91 18.49 -5.89 -19.39
C LEU A 91 18.53 -7.41 -19.32
N LEU A 92 17.47 -8.03 -18.79
CA LEU A 92 17.34 -9.47 -18.61
C LEU A 92 17.11 -10.21 -19.94
N ASP A 93 16.70 -9.51 -21.00
CA ASP A 93 16.49 -10.08 -22.34
C ASP A 93 17.78 -10.08 -23.19
N THR A 94 18.86 -9.48 -22.68
CA THR A 94 20.13 -9.29 -23.42
C THR A 94 21.30 -10.11 -22.89
N MET A 95 21.04 -11.04 -21.96
CA MET A 95 22.01 -11.96 -21.39
C MET A 95 21.87 -13.36 -21.96
#